data_AF-A0A763QBL4-F1
#
_entry.id   AF-A0A763QBL4-F1
#
_cell.length_a   1.000
_cell.length_b   1.000
_cell.length_c   1.000
_cell.angle_alpha   90.00
_cell.angle_beta   90.00
_cell.angle_gamma   90.00
#
_symmetry.space_group_name_H-M   'P 1'
#
loop_
_entity.id
_entity.type
_entity.pdbx_description
1 polymer ?
#
loop_
_entity_poly.entity_id
_entity_poly.type
_entity_poly.pdbx_seq_one_letter_code
_entity_poly.pdbx_strand_id
1 'polypeptide(L)' 'MLRLLEEKIATPLGPLWVVCDEQFRLRAIEWEQYRDRMEQLLNIHYRHEGYERVSATNPGGLSDKLADYFAGNLAVID' A
#
# COMPACT_ATOMS: atom_id res chain seq x y z
N MET A 1 0.89 17.86 -6.75
CA MET A 1 1.23 17.09 -5.53
C MET A 1 0.37 15.84 -5.53
N LEU A 2 0.99 14.67 -5.55
CA LEU A 2 0.33 13.37 -5.55
C LEU A 2 -0.16 13.02 -4.13
N ARG A 3 -1.39 12.57 -3.98
CA ARG A 3 -1.88 12.04 -2.70
C ARG A 3 -1.82 10.52 -2.71
N LEU A 4 -1.06 9.97 -1.76
CA LEU A 4 -0.96 8.54 -1.54
C LEU A 4 -1.85 8.16 -0.36
N LEU A 5 -2.85 7.33 -0.63
CA LEU A 5 -3.72 6.74 0.38
C LEU A 5 -3.02 5.50 0.93
N GLU A 6 -2.95 5.38 2.25
CA GLU A 6 -2.28 4.27 2.89
C GLU A 6 -3.06 3.65 4.03
N GLU A 7 -2.90 2.34 4.14
CA GLU A 7 -3.41 1.58 5.26
C GLU A 7 -2.35 0.56 5.68
N LYS A 8 -2.30 0.28 6.99
CA LYS A 8 -1.56 -0.84 7.53
C LYS A 8 -2.53 -1.94 7.93
N ILE A 9 -2.38 -3.11 7.33
CA ILE A 9 -3.21 -4.27 7.61
C ILE A 9 -2.40 -5.35 8.34
N ALA A 10 -3.08 -6.17 9.14
CA ALA A 10 -2.49 -7.37 9.70
C ALA A 10 -2.57 -8.50 8.66
N THR A 11 -1.47 -9.26 8.52
CA THR A 11 -1.43 -10.47 7.69
C THR A 11 -0.80 -11.61 8.48
N PRO A 12 -0.92 -12.88 8.04
CA PRO A 12 -0.24 -14.00 8.68
C PRO A 12 1.29 -13.88 8.75
N LEU A 13 1.89 -13.05 7.90
CA LEU A 13 3.34 -12.83 7.83
C LEU A 13 3.79 -11.59 8.61
N GLY A 14 2.85 -10.86 9.22
CA GLY A 14 3.09 -9.60 9.93
C GLY A 14 2.34 -8.41 9.34
N PRO A 15 2.53 -7.20 9.91
CA PRO A 15 1.86 -6.00 9.42
C PRO A 15 2.40 -5.57 8.05
N LEU A 16 1.48 -5.27 7.13
CA LEU A 16 1.76 -4.89 5.75
C LEU A 16 1.19 -3.50 5.47
N TRP A 17 2.01 -2.63 4.87
CA TRP A 17 1.58 -1.35 4.30
C TRP A 17 1.05 -1.56 2.90
N VAL A 18 -0.12 -0.99 2.63
CA VAL A 18 -0.76 -0.93 1.32
C VAL A 18 -0.90 0.53 0.95
N VAL A 19 -0.27 0.94 -0.15
CA VAL A 19 -0.26 2.34 -0.58
C VAL A 19 -0.74 2.43 -2.03
N CYS A 20 -1.73 3.28 -2.29
CA CYS A 20 -2.23 3.56 -3.62
C CYS A 20 -2.38 5.07 -3.86
N ASP A 21 -2.60 5.48 -5.10
CA ASP A 21 -3.03 6.85 -5.39
C ASP A 21 -4.55 7.02 -5.28
N GLU A 22 -5.04 8.23 -5.53
CA GLU A 22 -6.48 8.55 -5.52
C GLU A 22 -7.27 7.89 -6.65
N GLN A 23 -6.61 7.28 -7.63
CA GLN A 23 -7.25 6.44 -8.64
C GLN A 23 -7.21 4.94 -8.25
N PHE A 24 -6.85 4.65 -7.00
CA PHE A 24 -6.71 3.30 -6.43
C PHE A 24 -5.71 2.41 -7.18
N ARG A 25 -4.74 3.02 -7.87
CA ARG A 25 -3.64 2.27 -8.47
C ARG A 25 -2.59 2.03 -7.40
N LEU A 26 -2.17 0.78 -7.26
CA LEU A 26 -1.14 0.40 -6.30
C LEU A 26 0.17 1.15 -6.58
N ARG A 27 0.78 1.68 -5.53
CA ARG A 27 2.04 2.45 -5.58
C ARG A 27 3.13 1.82 -4.72
N ALA A 28 2.77 1.17 -3.61
CA ALA A 28 3.68 0.34 -2.83
C ALA A 28 2.94 -0.74 -2.04
N ILE A 29 3.61 -1.86 -1.83
CA ILE A 29 3.32 -2.88 -0.81
C ILE A 29 4.63 -3.13 -0.09
N GLU A 30 4.67 -2.95 1.23
CA GLU A 30 5.89 -3.16 2.02
C GLU A 30 5.57 -3.64 3.43
N TRP A 31 6.42 -4.50 3.97
CA TRP A 31 6.30 -4.94 5.35
C TRP A 31 6.70 -3.83 6.33
N GLU A 32 6.06 -3.73 7.50
CA GLU A 32 6.37 -2.69 8.50
C GLU A 32 7.87 -2.63 8.86
N GLN A 33 8.56 -3.77 8.97
CA GLN A 33 10.00 -3.80 9.28
C GLN A 33 10.89 -3.18 8.19
N TYR A 34 10.35 -2.94 6.99
CA TYR A 34 11.03 -2.30 5.87
C TYR A 34 10.43 -0.95 5.51
N ARG A 35 9.66 -0.33 6.41
CA ARG A 35 9.03 0.98 6.19
C ARG A 35 10.01 2.06 5.71
N ASP A 36 11.20 2.14 6.31
CA ASP A 36 12.21 3.13 5.91
C ASP A 36 12.63 2.96 4.44
N ARG A 37 12.70 1.70 3.96
CA ARG A 37 12.98 1.39 2.56
C ARG A 37 11.83 1.82 1.66
N MET A 38 10.58 1.59 2.05
CA MET A 38 9.42 2.11 1.31
C MET A 38 9.48 3.63 1.19
N GLU A 39 9.76 4.34 2.27
CA GLU A 39 9.85 5.81 2.27
C GLU A 39 10.96 6.31 1.32
N GLN A 40 12.11 5.63 1.29
CA GLN A 40 13.17 5.90 0.32
C GLN A 40 12.71 5.70 -1.12
N LEU A 41 12.00 4.60 -1.41
CA LEU A 41 11.49 4.30 -2.75
C LEU A 41 10.43 5.32 -3.20
N LEU A 42 9.49 5.68 -2.33
CA LEU A 42 8.51 6.74 -2.60
C LEU A 42 9.20 8.08 -2.91
N ASN A 43 10.23 8.43 -2.14
CA ASN A 43 11.05 9.61 -2.41
C ASN A 43 11.85 9.52 -3.71
N ILE A 44 12.25 8.32 -4.15
CA ILE A 44 12.89 8.14 -5.46
C ILE A 44 11.91 8.46 -6.59
N HIS A 45 10.67 7.99 -6.49
CA HIS A 45 9.69 8.09 -7.57
C HIS A 45 8.92 9.42 -7.60
N TYR A 46 8.56 9.98 -6.44
CA TYR A 46 7.53 11.02 -6.38
C TYR A 46 8.00 12.35 -5.80
N ARG A 47 9.25 12.47 -5.32
CA ARG A 47 9.72 13.71 -4.67
C ARG A 47 9.68 14.94 -5.57
N HIS A 48 9.80 14.78 -6.90
CA HIS A 48 9.95 15.91 -7.80
C HIS A 48 8.65 16.73 -7.94
N GLU A 49 7.51 16.04 -8.06
CA GLU A 49 6.18 16.66 -8.14
C GLU A 49 5.55 16.89 -6.75
N GLY A 50 6.22 16.38 -5.72
CA GLY A 50 5.75 16.34 -4.34
C GLY A 50 4.65 15.30 -4.14
N TYR A 51 4.65 14.68 -2.96
CA TYR A 51 3.56 13.80 -2.55
C TYR A 51 3.26 13.96 -1.06
N GLU A 52 2.04 13.63 -0.68
CA GLU A 52 1.62 13.45 0.71
C GLU A 52 1.11 12.03 0.93
N ARG A 53 1.20 11.57 2.17
CA ARG A 53 0.67 10.27 2.60
C ARG A 53 -0.50 10.52 3.54
N VAL A 54 -1.63 9.89 3.27
CA VAL A 54 -2.88 10.08 4.02
C VAL A 54 -3.40 8.71 4.42
N SER A 55 -3.62 8.53 5.72
CA SER A 55 -4.27 7.33 6.23
C SER A 55 -5.67 7.19 5.63
N ALA A 56 -5.98 5.99 5.17
CA ALA A 56 -7.26 5.59 4.63
C ALA A 56 -7.67 4.23 5.20
N THR A 57 -8.94 3.88 5.05
CA THR A 57 -9.47 2.56 5.38
C THR A 57 -9.93 1.89 4.11
N ASN A 58 -9.30 0.76 3.79
CA ASN A 58 -9.53 -0.08 2.62
C ASN A 58 -9.64 0.70 1.29
N PRO A 59 -8.62 1.51 0.92
CA PRO A 59 -8.71 2.35 -0.26
C PRO A 59 -8.86 1.48 -1.52
N GLY A 60 -9.95 1.67 -2.27
CA GLY A 60 -10.24 0.92 -3.49
C GLY A 60 -10.50 -0.58 -3.28
N GLY A 61 -10.77 -1.02 -2.05
CA GLY A 61 -10.93 -2.45 -1.73
C GLY A 61 -9.63 -3.24 -1.71
N LEU A 62 -8.47 -2.58 -1.76
CA LEU A 62 -7.17 -3.23 -1.89
C LEU A 62 -6.80 -4.07 -0.66
N SER A 63 -7.16 -3.60 0.52
CA SER A 63 -6.87 -4.30 1.78
C SER A 63 -7.65 -5.60 1.89
N ASP A 64 -8.92 -5.59 1.48
CA ASP A 64 -9.75 -6.81 1.42
C ASP A 64 -9.21 -7.80 0.39
N LYS A 65 -8.83 -7.33 -0.81
CA LYS A 65 -8.23 -8.20 -1.83
C LYS A 65 -6.95 -8.86 -1.33
N LEU A 66 -6.10 -8.13 -0.60
CA LEU A 66 -4.91 -8.71 0.00
C LEU A 66 -5.24 -9.68 1.13
N ALA A 67 -6.27 -9.39 1.94
CA ALA A 67 -6.74 -10.33 2.96
C ALA A 67 -7.25 -11.64 2.32
N ASP A 68 -8.02 -11.56 1.24
CA ASP A 68 -8.50 -12.72 0.47
C ASP A 68 -7.34 -13.53 -0.13
N TYR A 69 -6.32 -12.85 -0.65
CA TYR A 69 -5.11 -13.49 -1.16
C TYR A 69 -4.41 -14.30 -0.06
N PHE A 70 -4.20 -13.70 1.12
CA PHE A 70 -3.61 -14.39 2.27
C PHE A 70 -4.51 -15.49 2.85
N ALA A 71 -5.83 -15.41 2.65
CA ALA A 71 -6.78 -16.46 3.00
C ALA A 71 -6.77 -17.66 2.01
N GLY A 72 -5.97 -17.57 0.93
CA GLY A 72 -5.77 -18.64 -0.04
C GLY A 72 -6.53 -18.44 -1.36
N ASN A 73 -7.25 -17.33 -1.53
CA ASN A 73 -7.87 -16.98 -2.81
C ASN A 73 -6.86 -16.28 -3.72
N LEU A 74 -5.95 -17.05 -4.32
CA LEU A 74 -4.87 -16.48 -5.14
C LEU A 74 -5.39 -15.74 -6.38
N ALA A 75 -6.55 -16.14 -6.91
CA ALA A 75 -7.15 -15.55 -8.12
C ALA A 75 -7.65 -14.11 -7.91
N VAL A 76 -7.69 -13.60 -6.68
CA VAL A 76 -8.14 -12.23 -6.38
C VAL A 76 -7.16 -11.16 -6.90
N ILE A 77 -5.92 -11.54 -7.19
CA ILE A 77 -4.85 -10.66 -7.72
C ILE A 77 -4.38 -11.04 -9.13
N ASP A 78 -5.10 -11.93 -9.82
CA ASP A 78 -4.81 -12.29 -11.22
C ASP A 78 -5.05 -11.12 -12.19
#